data_AF-A0A531N569-F1
#
_entry.id   AF-A0A531N569-F1
#
_cell.length_a   1.000
_cell.length_b   1.000
_cell.length_c   1.000
_cell.angle_alpha   90.00
_cell.angle_beta   90.00
_cell.angle_gamma   90.00
#
_symmetry.space_group_name_H-M   'P 1'
#
loop_
_entity.id
_entity.type
_entity.pdbx_description
1 polymer ?
#
loop_
_entity_poly.entity_id
_entity_poly.type
_entity_poly.pdbx_seq_one_letter_code
_entity_poly.pdbx_strand_id
1 'polypeptide(L)' 'RGVFGQLIHIDWNTGMVVVKLSTYPDFSNMAYSAATLKAVHAIAAALA' A
#
# COMPACT_ATOMS: atom_id res chain seq x y z
N ARG A 1 -1.51 5.84 7.19
CA ARG A 1 -1.83 4.39 7.21
C ARG A 1 -3.22 4.24 7.80
N GLY A 2 -4.20 3.76 7.03
CA GLY A 2 -5.57 3.60 7.52
C GLY A 2 -5.76 2.33 8.34
N VAL A 3 -6.88 2.28 9.07
CA VAL A 3 -7.32 1.09 9.83
C VAL A 3 -7.84 0.02 8.87
N PHE A 4 -7.82 -1.24 9.29
CA PHE A 4 -8.28 -2.38 8.48
C PHE A 4 -7.63 -2.49 7.09
N GLY A 5 -6.45 -1.89 6.90
CA GLY A 5 -5.68 -2.00 5.67
C GLY A 5 -5.97 -0.95 4.59
N GLN A 6 -6.67 0.14 4.89
CA GLN A 6 -6.86 1.22 3.90
C GLN A 6 -5.55 1.97 3.62
N LEU A 7 -5.28 2.23 2.34
CA LEU A 7 -4.13 3.02 1.90
C LEU A 7 -4.51 3.89 0.69
N ILE A 8 -4.21 5.17 0.81
CA ILE A 8 -4.02 6.09 -0.31
C ILE A 8 -2.54 6.46 -0.28
N HIS A 9 -1.82 6.20 -1.36
CA HIS A 9 -0.39 6.47 -1.48
C HIS A 9 -0.12 7.19 -2.81
N ILE A 10 0.67 8.26 -2.75
CA ILE A 10 1.04 9.07 -3.89
C ILE A 10 2.56 9.12 -3.91
N ASP A 11 3.16 8.65 -5.00
CA ASP A 11 4.59 8.75 -5.27
C ASP A 11 4.81 9.67 -6.47
N TRP A 12 5.39 10.84 -6.21
CA TRP A 12 5.68 11.84 -7.24
C TRP A 12 6.91 11.49 -8.07
N ASN A 13 7.83 10.67 -7.56
CA ASN A 13 9.03 10.29 -8.30
C ASN A 13 8.69 9.35 -9.45
N THR A 14 7.71 8.46 -9.23
CA THR A 14 7.22 7.52 -10.24
C THR A 14 5.91 7.98 -10.90
N GLY A 15 5.37 9.13 -10.51
CA GLY A 15 4.06 9.60 -10.98
C GLY A 15 2.90 8.64 -10.67
N MET A 16 3.03 7.80 -9.65
CA MET A 16 2.09 6.70 -9.37
C MET A 16 1.18 7.05 -8.19
N VAL A 17 -0.11 6.76 -8.37
CA VAL A 17 -1.12 6.82 -7.30
C VAL A 17 -1.67 5.43 -7.05
N VAL A 18 -1.65 4.99 -5.79
CA VAL A 18 -2.21 3.71 -5.35
C VAL A 18 -3.33 3.94 -4.36
N VAL A 19 -4.49 3.36 -4.69
CA VAL A 19 -5.61 3.20 -3.77
C VAL A 19 -5.77 1.72 -3.49
N LYS A 20 -5.63 1.35 -2.22
CA LYS A 20 -5.88 -0.01 -1.75
C LYS A 20 -7.00 0.01 -0.73
N LEU A 21 -8.06 -0.74 -1.05
CA LEU A 21 -9.17 -1.02 -0.17
C LEU A 21 -9.07 -2.46 0.32
N SER A 22 -9.30 -2.67 1.61
CA SER A 22 -9.18 -3.99 2.22
C SER A 22 -10.04 -4.10 3.48
N THR A 23 -10.11 -5.30 4.03
CA THR A 23 -10.74 -5.55 5.32
C THR A 23 -9.83 -6.51 6.09
N TYR A 24 -8.77 -5.97 6.70
CA TYR A 24 -7.91 -6.80 7.55
C TYR A 24 -8.71 -7.38 8.72
N PRO A 25 -8.37 -8.59 9.18
CA PRO A 25 -9.04 -9.21 10.32
C PRO A 25 -8.83 -8.39 11.60
N ASP A 26 -7.69 -7.72 11.73
CA ASP A 26 -7.35 -6.88 12.88
C ASP A 26 -7.45 -5.39 12.54
N PHE A 27 -7.83 -4.59 13.53
CA PHE A 27 -7.88 -3.12 13.42
C PHE A 27 -6.57 -2.52 12.92
N SER A 28 -5.44 -3.05 13.41
CA SER A 28 -4.10 -2.75 12.92
C SER A 28 -3.28 -4.02 12.79
N ASN A 29 -2.60 -4.19 11.64
CA ASN A 29 -1.74 -5.35 11.40
C ASN A 29 -0.43 -4.88 10.72
N MET A 30 0.69 -4.98 11.45
CA MET A 30 1.99 -4.49 10.97
C MET A 30 2.55 -5.35 9.83
N ALA A 31 2.41 -6.67 9.91
CA ALA A 31 2.91 -7.59 8.89
C ALA A 31 2.23 -7.33 7.53
N TYR A 32 0.90 -7.22 7.52
CA TYR A 32 0.17 -6.93 6.29
C TYR A 32 0.43 -5.52 5.76
N SER A 33 0.67 -4.55 6.65
CA SER A 33 1.06 -3.20 6.23
C SER A 33 2.43 -3.19 5.56
N ALA A 34 3.41 -3.91 6.11
CA ALA A 34 4.74 -4.04 5.52
C ALA A 34 4.66 -4.76 4.15
N ALA A 35 3.90 -5.85 4.07
CA ALA A 35 3.67 -6.56 2.81
C ALA A 35 3.01 -5.67 1.75
N THR A 36 2.05 -4.83 2.15
CA THR A 36 1.40 -3.87 1.25
C THR A 36 2.37 -2.88 0.65
N LEU A 37 3.22 -2.26 1.46
CA LEU A 37 4.21 -1.30 0.95
C LEU A 37 5.24 -1.97 0.05
N LYS A 38 5.67 -3.20 0.38
CA LYS A 38 6.55 -3.99 -0.51
C LYS A 38 5.89 -4.23 -1.88
N ALA A 39 4.61 -4.58 -1.90
CA ALA A 39 3.88 -4.79 -3.15
C ALA A 39 3.76 -3.48 -3.95
N VAL A 40 3.45 -2.36 -3.29
CA VAL A 40 3.39 -1.04 -3.94
C VAL A 40 4.73 -0.69 -4.58
N HIS A 41 5.85 -0.85 -3.87
CA HIS A 41 7.17 -0.57 -4.42
C HIS A 41 7.55 -1.51 -5.57
N ALA A 42 7.18 -2.79 -5.49
CA ALA A 42 7.43 -3.74 -6.56
C ALA A 42 6.64 -3.38 -7.84
N ILE A 43 5.38 -2.95 -7.70
CA ILE A 43 4.57 -2.45 -8.82
C ILE A 43 5.21 -1.18 -9.40
N ALA A 44 5.60 -0.23 -8.56
CA ALA A 44 6.27 1.00 -9.00
C ALA A 44 7.51 0.70 -9.85
N ALA A 45 8.36 -0.23 -9.39
CA ALA A 45 9.57 -0.64 -10.09
C ALA A 45 9.28 -1.36 -11.42
N ALA A 46 8.18 -2.10 -11.51
CA ALA A 46 7.79 -2.81 -12.74
C ALA A 46 7.18 -1.89 -13.80
N LEU A 47 6.73 -0.69 -13.42
CA LEU A 47 6.13 0.32 -14.30
C LEU A 47 7.12 1.41 -14.73
N ALA A 48 8.36 1.38 -14.22
CA ALA A 48 9.42 2.34 -14.51
C ALA A 48 10.14 2.07 -15.83
#